data_AF-A0A6U6IWB3-F1
#
_entry.id   AF-A0A6U6IWB3-F1
#
_cell.length_a   1.000
_cell.length_b   1.000
_cell.length_c   1.000
_cell.angle_alpha   90.00
_cell.angle_beta   90.00
_cell.angle_gamma   90.00
#
_symmetry.space_group_name_H-M   'P 1'
#
loop_
_entity.id
_entity.type
_entity.pdbx_description
1 polymer ?
#
loop_
_entity_poly.entity_id
_entity_poly.type
_entity_poly.pdbx_seq_one_letter_code
_entity_poly.pdbx_strand_id
1 'polypeptide(L)'
;MFYSQIILAKKGPLGKVWLAAHWGDKKLGRPQIFSTDISSSVDSIVNPAVPLALRVSGHLLLGVVRIYSRKVRYLMHDCHEAMVKIKMAFRPGVEGGSGAMGIGVAPDGTAVIVDMEKGGGKRGA
;
A
#
# COMPACT_ATOMS: atom_id res chain seq x y z
N MET A 1 30.48 -10.32 -8.86
CA MET A 1 30.31 -10.01 -7.42
C MET A 1 29.12 -10.81 -6.90
N PHE A 2 29.35 -11.77 -6.00
CA PHE A 2 28.45 -12.91 -5.69
C PHE A 2 27.51 -12.68 -4.47
N TYR A 3 27.78 -11.70 -3.61
CA TYR A 3 27.07 -11.50 -2.33
C TYR A 3 25.68 -10.86 -2.46
N SER A 4 25.42 -10.09 -3.52
CA SER A 4 24.16 -9.38 -3.70
C SER A 4 22.95 -10.33 -3.78
N GLN A 5 23.12 -11.55 -4.28
CA GLN A 5 22.03 -12.52 -4.41
C GLN A 5 21.47 -12.98 -3.07
N ILE A 6 22.27 -12.98 -2.00
CA ILE A 6 21.84 -13.41 -0.65
C ILE A 6 21.12 -12.28 0.06
N ILE A 7 21.65 -11.05 -0.06
CA ILE A 7 21.14 -9.86 0.62
C ILE A 7 19.86 -9.35 -0.06
N LEU A 8 19.79 -9.46 -1.40
CA LEU A 8 18.66 -9.06 -2.23
C LEU A 8 17.71 -10.23 -2.55
N ALA A 9 17.96 -11.44 -2.02
CA ALA A 9 17.01 -12.54 -2.13
C ALA A 9 15.65 -12.08 -1.61
N LYS A 10 14.54 -12.62 -2.16
CA LYS A 10 13.18 -12.28 -1.71
C LYS A 10 12.95 -12.44 -0.20
N LYS A 11 13.72 -13.31 0.46
CA LYS A 11 13.72 -13.55 1.92
C LYS A 11 14.80 -12.79 2.70
N GLY A 12 15.69 -12.07 2.02
CA GLY A 12 16.73 -11.27 2.66
C GLY A 12 16.15 -10.03 3.34
N PRO A 13 16.87 -9.44 4.32
CA PRO A 13 16.42 -8.28 5.08
C PRO A 13 16.12 -7.08 4.17
N LEU A 14 16.88 -6.92 3.08
CA LEU A 14 16.71 -5.87 2.07
C LEU A 14 15.92 -6.34 0.84
N GLY A 15 15.42 -7.58 0.82
CA GLY A 15 14.67 -8.15 -0.30
C GLY A 15 13.40 -7.35 -0.58
N LYS A 16 12.62 -7.02 0.45
CA LYS A 16 11.39 -6.21 0.31
C LYS A 16 11.68 -4.81 -0.25
N VAL A 17 12.77 -4.18 0.20
CA VAL A 17 13.24 -2.87 -0.26
C VAL A 17 13.69 -2.94 -1.72
N TRP A 18 14.44 -3.98 -2.07
CA TRP A 18 14.89 -4.22 -3.44
C TRP A 18 13.72 -4.45 -4.41
N LEU A 19 12.75 -5.26 -4.00
CA LEU A 19 11.50 -5.50 -4.73
C LEU A 19 10.74 -4.19 -4.97
N ALA A 20 10.64 -3.33 -3.96
CA ALA A 20 10.02 -2.02 -4.07
C ALA A 20 10.76 -1.07 -5.03
N ALA A 21 12.09 -1.15 -5.07
CA ALA A 21 12.91 -0.34 -5.96
C ALA A 21 12.73 -0.73 -7.44
N HIS A 22 12.69 -2.02 -7.76
CA HIS A 22 12.76 -2.49 -9.16
C HIS A 22 11.42 -2.93 -9.75
N TRP A 23 10.55 -3.54 -8.96
CA TRP A 23 9.28 -4.10 -9.46
C TRP A 23 8.03 -3.35 -8.99
N GLY A 24 8.22 -2.25 -8.25
CA GLY A 24 7.18 -1.28 -7.95
C GLY A 24 6.00 -1.82 -7.14
N ASP A 25 4.83 -1.21 -7.35
CA ASP A 25 3.68 -1.32 -6.45
C ASP A 25 2.92 -2.66 -6.56
N LYS A 26 2.98 -3.33 -7.71
CA LYS A 26 2.22 -4.57 -7.97
C LYS A 26 2.78 -5.82 -7.26
N LYS A 27 4.04 -5.79 -6.81
CA LYS A 27 4.72 -6.98 -6.25
C LYS A 27 4.78 -7.00 -4.71
N LEU A 28 4.41 -5.90 -4.04
CA LEU A 28 4.36 -5.82 -2.59
C LEU A 28 2.92 -5.57 -2.13
N GLY A 29 2.36 -6.53 -1.41
CA GLY A 29 1.06 -6.35 -0.78
C GLY A 29 1.13 -5.37 0.39
N ARG A 30 -0.02 -4.78 0.75
CA ARG A 30 -0.17 -3.89 1.92
C ARG A 30 0.46 -4.48 3.20
N PRO A 31 0.24 -5.76 3.59
CA PRO A 31 0.86 -6.32 4.80
C PRO A 31 2.40 -6.36 4.75
N GLN A 32 2.97 -6.61 3.57
CA GLN A 32 4.41 -6.65 3.39
C GLN A 32 5.04 -5.26 3.53
N ILE A 33 4.34 -4.23 3.03
CA ILE A 33 4.76 -2.83 3.17
C ILE A 33 4.77 -2.43 4.64
N PHE A 34 3.70 -2.74 5.39
CA PHE A 34 3.61 -2.43 6.81
C PHE A 34 4.64 -3.18 7.65
N SER A 35 4.87 -4.47 7.39
CA SER A 35 5.89 -5.29 8.07
C SER A 35 7.35 -4.95 7.72
N THR A 36 7.60 -3.95 6.87
CA THR A 36 8.97 -3.53 6.54
C THR A 36 9.38 -2.38 7.44
N ASP A 37 10.42 -2.57 8.24
CA ASP A 37 10.99 -1.54 9.10
C ASP A 37 11.94 -0.63 8.34
N ILE A 38 11.56 0.65 8.26
CA ILE A 38 12.29 1.65 7.49
C ILE A 38 13.62 1.97 8.17
N SER A 39 13.61 2.20 9.47
CA SER A 39 14.82 2.57 10.23
C SER A 39 15.88 1.48 10.17
N SER A 40 15.49 0.22 10.38
CA SER A 40 16.39 -0.93 10.27
C SER A 40 16.92 -1.11 8.84
N SER A 41 16.08 -0.87 7.82
CA SER A 41 16.51 -0.93 6.42
C SER A 41 17.54 0.14 6.09
N VAL A 42 17.35 1.37 6.59
CA VAL A 42 18.30 2.49 6.38
C VAL A 42 19.62 2.19 7.07
N ASP A 43 19.59 1.74 8.33
CA ASP A 43 20.81 1.38 9.07
C ASP A 43 21.60 0.27 8.36
N SER A 44 20.91 -0.74 7.83
CA SER A 44 21.53 -1.81 7.04
C SER A 44 22.16 -1.33 5.71
N ILE A 45 21.72 -0.18 5.19
CA ILE A 45 22.27 0.43 3.96
C ILE A 45 23.47 1.33 4.30
N VAL A 46 23.39 2.07 5.40
CA VAL A 46 24.45 2.99 5.86
C VAL A 46 25.63 2.21 6.44
N ASN A 47 25.35 1.18 7.23
CA ASN A 47 26.32 0.32 7.90
C ASN A 47 26.19 -1.13 7.38
N PRO A 48 26.56 -1.40 6.11
CA PRO A 48 26.34 -2.71 5.54
C PRO A 48 27.33 -3.73 6.10
N ALA A 49 26.83 -4.89 6.53
CA ALA A 49 27.66 -6.00 7.01
C ALA A 49 28.62 -6.56 5.94
N VAL A 50 28.32 -6.32 4.66
CA VAL A 50 29.15 -6.70 3.51
C VAL A 50 29.22 -5.51 2.57
N PRO A 51 30.39 -5.18 1.97
CA PRO A 51 30.53 -4.03 1.08
C PRO A 51 29.46 -4.02 -0.03
N LEU A 52 28.61 -2.99 -0.02
CA LEU A 52 27.64 -2.72 -1.07
C LEU A 52 28.24 -1.76 -2.09
N ALA A 53 28.03 -2.03 -3.37
CA ALA A 53 28.36 -1.06 -4.40
C ALA A 53 27.46 0.17 -4.28
N LEU A 54 28.02 1.37 -4.45
CA LEU A 54 27.29 2.63 -4.36
C LEU A 54 26.02 2.66 -5.23
N ARG A 55 26.11 2.09 -6.45
CA ARG A 55 24.96 1.95 -7.36
C ARG A 55 23.81 1.15 -6.72
N VAL A 56 24.11 0.08 -5.99
CA VAL A 56 23.12 -0.78 -5.30
C VAL A 56 22.51 -0.02 -4.13
N SER A 57 23.33 0.70 -3.34
CA SER A 57 22.85 1.54 -2.24
C SER A 57 21.87 2.62 -2.72
N GLY A 58 22.13 3.25 -3.87
CA GLY A 58 21.19 4.22 -4.47
C GLY A 58 19.83 3.62 -4.82
N HIS A 59 19.81 2.43 -5.42
CA HIS A 59 18.55 1.74 -5.72
C HIS A 59 17.81 1.33 -4.44
N LEU A 60 18.54 0.85 -3.43
CA LEU A 60 17.95 0.49 -2.14
C LEU A 60 17.32 1.70 -1.47
N LEU A 61 18.00 2.85 -1.45
CA LEU A 61 17.47 4.08 -0.88
C LEU A 61 16.18 4.54 -1.59
N LEU A 62 16.14 4.47 -2.93
CA LEU A 62 14.91 4.72 -3.70
C LEU A 62 13.78 3.76 -3.30
N GLY A 63 14.09 2.48 -3.10
CA GLY A 63 13.14 1.48 -2.60
C GLY A 63 12.56 1.84 -1.23
N VAL A 64 13.41 2.31 -0.31
CA VAL A 64 12.99 2.76 1.03
C VAL A 64 12.03 3.94 0.93
N VAL A 65 12.38 4.97 0.16
CA VAL A 65 11.52 6.16 -0.03
C VAL A 65 10.17 5.79 -0.64
N ARG A 66 10.13 4.85 -1.60
CA ARG A 66 8.88 4.35 -2.19
C ARG A 66 8.02 3.57 -1.19
N ILE A 67 8.63 2.81 -0.29
CA ILE A 67 7.91 2.13 0.81
C ILE A 67 7.31 3.16 1.76
N TYR A 68 8.09 4.18 2.16
CA TYR A 68 7.63 5.25 3.03
C TYR A 68 6.42 5.98 2.43
N SER A 69 6.53 6.43 1.18
CA SER A 69 5.45 7.11 0.46
C SER A 69 4.16 6.27 0.43
N ARG A 70 4.26 4.95 0.28
CA ARG A 70 3.09 4.05 0.33
C ARG A 70 2.47 3.95 1.71
N LYS A 71 3.28 3.86 2.78
CA LYS A 71 2.76 3.86 4.15
C LYS A 71 1.94 5.14 4.41
N VAL A 72 2.45 6.30 3.99
CA VAL A 72 1.76 7.59 4.12
C VAL A 72 0.47 7.62 3.29
N ARG A 73 0.49 7.13 2.04
CA ARG A 73 -0.73 7.03 1.21
C ARG A 73 -1.80 6.14 1.84
N TYR A 74 -1.41 4.99 2.39
CA TYR A 74 -2.35 4.12 3.09
C TYR A 74 -2.91 4.78 4.35
N LEU A 75 -2.07 5.45 5.14
CA LEU A 75 -2.51 6.18 6.32
C LEU A 75 -3.54 7.26 5.97
N MET A 76 -3.28 8.06 4.93
CA MET A 76 -4.21 9.11 4.48
C MET A 76 -5.56 8.52 4.04
N HIS A 77 -5.53 7.40 3.31
CA HIS A 77 -6.74 6.69 2.90
C HIS A 77 -7.53 6.16 4.10
N ASP A 78 -6.85 5.51 5.06
CA ASP A 78 -7.48 4.96 6.27
C ASP A 78 -8.12 6.08 7.12
N CYS A 79 -7.41 7.21 7.30
CA CYS A 79 -7.94 8.38 8.00
C CYS A 79 -9.16 8.98 7.30
N HIS A 80 -9.12 9.05 5.96
CA HIS A 80 -10.25 9.55 5.18
C HIS A 80 -11.48 8.65 5.32
N GLU A 81 -11.28 7.33 5.18
CA GLU A 81 -12.35 6.34 5.34
C GLU A 81 -12.97 6.39 6.75
N ALA A 82 -12.14 6.51 7.78
CA ALA A 82 -12.59 6.66 9.16
C ALA A 82 -13.42 7.94 9.35
N MET A 83 -12.94 9.08 8.83
CA MET A 83 -13.65 10.36 8.91
C MET A 83 -15.04 10.30 8.24
N VAL A 84 -15.11 9.69 7.04
CA VAL A 84 -16.39 9.52 6.32
C VAL A 84 -17.34 8.63 7.10
N LYS A 85 -16.87 7.48 7.62
CA LYS A 85 -17.70 6.57 8.43
C LYS A 85 -18.25 7.25 9.67
N ILE A 86 -17.43 8.02 10.38
CA ILE A 86 -17.86 8.80 11.55
C ILE A 86 -18.92 9.83 11.13
N LYS A 87 -18.69 10.60 10.06
CA LYS A 87 -19.66 11.60 9.57
C LYS A 87 -21.01 10.97 9.17
N MET A 88 -20.99 9.76 8.61
CA MET A 88 -22.21 9.03 8.26
C MET A 88 -22.91 8.44 9.48
N ALA A 89 -22.19 7.95 10.48
CA ALA A 89 -22.76 7.36 11.69
C ALA A 89 -23.55 8.36 12.54
N PHE A 90 -23.18 9.64 12.51
CA PHE A 90 -23.83 10.70 13.29
C PHE A 90 -24.74 11.62 12.45
N ARG A 91 -25.16 11.19 11.25
CA ARG A 91 -26.05 12.01 10.41
C ARG A 91 -27.50 11.85 10.89
N PRO A 92 -28.14 12.89 11.46
CA PRO A 92 -29.53 12.79 11.92
C PRO A 92 -30.44 12.63 10.70
N GLY A 93 -31.09 11.45 10.57
CA GLY A 93 -32.03 11.15 9.48
C GLY A 93 -31.88 9.80 8.77
N VAL A 94 -30.94 8.93 9.18
CA VAL A 94 -30.88 7.53 8.68
C VAL A 94 -31.48 6.57 9.72
N GLU A 95 -32.77 6.76 9.99
CA GLU A 95 -33.61 5.71 10.59
C GLU A 95 -34.32 4.98 9.43
N GLY A 96 -33.79 3.81 9.06
CA GLY A 96 -34.47 2.87 8.16
C GLY A 96 -33.95 2.86 6.73
N GLY A 97 -33.07 1.90 6.42
CA GLY A 97 -32.72 1.60 5.03
C GLY A 97 -31.42 0.82 4.89
N SER A 98 -31.52 -0.51 5.00
CA SER A 98 -30.47 -1.43 4.56
C SER A 98 -30.18 -1.22 3.07
N GLY A 99 -29.16 -0.43 2.78
CA GLY A 99 -28.62 -0.22 1.44
C GLY A 99 -27.11 -0.11 1.56
N ALA A 100 -26.41 -1.25 1.43
CA ALA A 100 -24.96 -1.28 1.41
C ALA A 100 -24.46 -0.51 0.16
N MET A 101 -24.10 0.75 0.34
CA MET A 101 -23.50 1.58 -0.70
C MET A 101 -21.99 1.29 -0.73
N GLY A 102 -21.53 0.59 -1.78
CA GLY A 102 -20.10 0.34 -1.98
C GLY A 102 -19.39 1.60 -2.46
N ILE A 103 -18.13 1.79 -2.05
CA ILE A 103 -17.29 2.91 -2.53
C ILE A 103 -16.24 2.33 -3.48
N GLY A 104 -16.23 2.81 -4.72
CA GLY A 104 -15.20 2.52 -5.71
C GLY A 104 -14.10 3.59 -5.67
N VAL A 105 -12.84 3.17 -5.82
CA VAL A 105 -11.69 4.08 -5.88
C VAL A 105 -11.21 4.16 -7.33
N ALA A 106 -11.19 5.37 -7.88
CA ALA A 106 -10.65 5.63 -9.21
C ALA A 106 -9.11 5.41 -9.25
N PRO A 107 -8.50 5.16 -10.42
CA PRO A 107 -7.07 4.82 -10.53
C PRO A 107 -6.10 5.92 -10.07
N ASP A 108 -6.59 7.15 -9.94
CA ASP A 108 -5.92 8.34 -9.40
C ASP A 108 -6.14 8.54 -7.88
N GLY A 109 -6.91 7.66 -7.23
CA GLY A 109 -7.21 7.70 -5.80
C GLY A 109 -8.42 8.56 -5.43
N THR A 110 -9.13 9.11 -6.41
CA THR A 110 -10.36 9.87 -6.17
C THR A 110 -11.49 8.92 -5.78
N ALA A 111 -12.12 9.17 -4.63
CA ALA A 111 -13.27 8.39 -4.19
C ALA A 111 -14.52 8.82 -4.98
N VAL A 112 -15.15 7.88 -5.67
CA VAL A 112 -16.39 8.11 -6.40
C VAL A 112 -17.52 7.29 -5.79
N ILE A 113 -18.66 7.95 -5.63
CA ILE A 113 -19.92 7.31 -5.26
C ILE A 113 -20.36 6.47 -6.47
N VAL A 114 -20.29 5.15 -6.34
CA VAL A 114 -20.87 4.23 -7.32
C VAL A 114 -22.26 3.84 -6.84
N ASP A 115 -23.28 4.29 -7.58
CA ASP A 115 -24.59 3.67 -7.50
C ASP A 115 -24.45 2.21 -7.96
N MET A 116 -24.66 1.29 -7.03
CA MET A 116 -24.87 -0.11 -7.37
C MET A 116 -26.25 -0.16 -8.03
N GLU A 117 -26.30 -0.03 -9.35
CA GLU A 117 -27.55 -0.18 -10.11
C GLU A 117 -28.22 -1.48 -9.66
N LYS A 118 -29.41 -1.36 -9.05
CA LYS A 118 -30.24 -2.50 -8.70
C LYS A 118 -30.46 -3.30 -9.97
N GLY A 119 -29.84 -4.47 -10.05
CA GLY A 119 -30.19 -5.50 -11.03
C GLY A 119 -31.68 -5.79 -10.92
N GLY A 120 -32.45 -5.08 -11.75
CA GLY A 120 -33.88 -5.24 -11.88
C GLY A 120 -34.15 -6.63 -12.43
N GLY A 121 -34.92 -7.41 -11.68
CA GLY A 121 -35.42 -8.68 -12.15
C GLY A 121 -36.23 -8.51 -13.44
N LYS A 122 -35.97 -9.38 -14.42
CA LYS A 122 -37.00 -9.87 -15.32
C LYS A 122 -37.25 -11.34 -15.01
N ARG A 123 -38.45 -11.60 -14.48
CA ARG A 123 -39.16 -12.88 -14.54
C ARG A 123 -39.66 -13.09 -15.98
N GLY A 124 -39.60 -14.33 -16.47
CA GLY A 124 -40.33 -14.85 -17.65
C GLY A 124 -39.76 -14.39 -19.00
N ALA A 125 -39.61 -15.22 -20.02
CA ALA A 125 -40.19 -16.53 -20.32
C ALA A 125 -39.12 -17.53 -20.80
#